data_AF-A0A355UGH5-F1
#
_entry.id   AF-A0A355UGH5-F1
#
_cell.length_a   1.000
_cell.length_b   1.000
_cell.length_c   1.000
_cell.angle_alpha   90.00
_cell.angle_beta   90.00
_cell.angle_gamma   90.00
#
_symmetry.space_group_name_H-M   'P 1'
#
loop_
_entity.id
_entity.type
_entity.pdbx_description
1 polymer ?
#
loop_
_entity_poly.entity_id
_entity_poly.type
_entity_poly.pdbx_seq_one_letter_code
_entity_poly.pdbx_strand_id
1 'polypeptide(L)'
;RKLDTRDKEIFASEINEYFLTNGIGWKIENGQIETRGDEVFENSVKSVVAVLEIAKFKTAKTEIREALIDLSRRPLPDITGAIQHSLACLECVAREYTGDKKSTLGELIKKHPGVIPTPLDQAVVKIWGFTSEQGRHLKEGKAPEYLEAELVVEVTSAIAIYLARKLDGAIPII
;
A
#
# COMPACT_ATOMS: atom_id res chain seq x y z
N ARG A 1 -27.11 6.98 22.78
CA ARG A 1 -27.14 8.23 21.97
C ARG A 1 -26.03 8.10 20.94
N LYS A 2 -26.28 8.31 19.64
CA LYS A 2 -25.18 8.36 18.66
C LYS A 2 -24.42 9.68 18.87
N LEU A 3 -23.09 9.62 18.92
CA LEU A 3 -22.22 10.79 18.95
C LEU A 3 -22.43 11.62 17.68
N ASP A 4 -22.35 12.94 17.79
CA ASP A 4 -22.28 13.81 16.62
C ASP A 4 -20.90 13.70 15.93
N THR A 5 -20.73 14.37 14.79
CA THR A 5 -19.47 14.27 14.01
C THR A 5 -18.26 14.76 14.80
N ARG A 6 -18.42 15.87 15.53
CA ARG A 6 -17.33 16.47 16.31
C ARG A 6 -16.93 15.56 17.47
N ASP A 7 -17.91 15.02 18.18
CA ASP A 7 -17.67 14.09 19.29
C ASP A 7 -16.96 12.81 18.81
N LYS A 8 -17.27 12.31 17.61
CA LYS A 8 -16.56 11.17 17.02
C LYS A 8 -15.09 11.48 16.70
N GLU A 9 -14.82 12.67 16.16
CA GLU A 9 -13.46 13.11 15.85
C GLU A 9 -12.63 13.26 17.12
N ILE A 10 -13.19 13.88 18.16
CA ILE A 10 -12.55 13.99 19.48
C ILE A 10 -12.26 12.61 20.05
N PHE A 11 -13.26 11.72 20.08
CA PHE A 11 -13.09 10.36 20.58
C PHE A 11 -11.99 9.59 19.83
N ALA A 12 -12.00 9.64 18.49
CA ALA A 12 -10.98 8.97 17.69
C ALA A 12 -9.58 9.54 17.97
N SER A 13 -9.45 10.86 18.09
CA SER A 13 -8.18 11.52 18.41
C SER A 13 -7.64 11.11 19.78
N GLU A 14 -8.47 11.17 20.83
CA GLU A 14 -8.07 10.83 22.20
C GLU A 14 -7.67 9.35 22.32
N ILE A 15 -8.42 8.45 21.69
CA ILE A 15 -8.09 7.01 21.67
C ILE A 15 -6.79 6.75 20.91
N ASN A 16 -6.59 7.41 19.76
CA ASN A 16 -5.36 7.25 18.98
C ASN A 16 -4.13 7.78 19.72
N GLU A 17 -4.25 8.90 20.42
CA GLU A 17 -3.18 9.44 21.27
C GLU A 17 -2.83 8.47 22.40
N TYR A 18 -3.84 7.89 23.04
CA TYR A 18 -3.63 6.86 24.06
C TYR A 18 -2.93 5.62 23.48
N PHE A 19 -3.38 5.11 22.33
CA PHE A 19 -2.76 3.95 21.68
C PHE A 19 -1.31 4.22 21.27
N LEU A 20 -1.03 5.39 20.71
CA LEU A 20 0.31 5.82 20.35
C LEU A 20 1.23 5.85 21.57
N THR A 21 0.82 6.56 22.63
CA THR A 21 1.60 6.76 23.86
C THR A 21 1.93 5.43 24.56
N ASN A 22 1.02 4.46 24.48
CA ASN A 22 1.18 3.16 25.14
C ASN A 22 1.76 2.08 24.21
N GLY A 23 2.21 2.42 23.00
CA GLY A 23 2.79 1.44 22.06
C GLY A 23 1.78 0.40 21.56
N ILE A 24 0.49 0.72 21.57
CA ILE A 24 -0.58 -0.15 21.11
C ILE A 24 -0.65 -0.05 19.58
N GLY A 25 -0.55 -1.19 18.90
CA GLY A 25 -0.55 -1.31 17.42
C GLY A 25 -1.94 -1.17 16.78
N TRP A 26 -2.76 -0.26 17.29
CA TRP A 26 -4.12 -0.01 16.82
C TRP A 26 -4.38 1.48 16.66
N LYS A 27 -5.31 1.84 15.79
CA LYS A 27 -5.84 3.18 15.60
C LYS A 27 -7.30 3.14 15.17
N ILE A 28 -8.01 4.24 15.36
CA ILE A 28 -9.32 4.52 14.79
C ILE A 28 -9.11 5.45 13.59
N GLU A 29 -9.49 4.99 12.41
CA GLU A 29 -9.42 5.73 11.16
C GLU A 29 -10.78 5.61 10.46
N ASN A 30 -11.37 6.73 10.04
CA ASN A 30 -12.70 6.78 9.42
C ASN A 30 -13.80 6.02 10.20
N GLY A 31 -13.70 5.99 11.54
CA GLY A 31 -14.63 5.29 12.42
C GLY A 31 -14.47 3.77 12.48
N GLN A 32 -13.39 3.22 11.90
CA GLN A 32 -13.03 1.80 11.96
C GLN A 32 -11.73 1.61 12.76
N ILE A 33 -11.61 0.47 13.43
CA ILE A 33 -10.35 0.09 14.10
C ILE A 33 -9.45 -0.57 13.07
N GLU A 34 -8.26 0.00 12.88
CA GLU A 34 -7.23 -0.47 11.95
C GLU A 34 -5.94 -0.78 12.71
N THR A 35 -5.14 -1.69 12.16
CA THR A 35 -3.79 -1.93 12.64
C THR A 35 -2.95 -0.66 12.50
N ARG A 36 -2.03 -0.43 13.44
CA ARG A 36 -1.10 0.70 13.41
C ARG A 36 0.31 0.15 13.27
N GLY A 37 0.98 0.51 12.17
CA GLY A 37 2.39 0.22 11.98
C GLY A 37 3.29 1.15 12.78
N ASP A 38 4.59 1.07 12.56
CA ASP A 38 5.51 2.09 13.06
C ASP A 38 5.31 3.43 12.32
N GLU A 39 6.03 4.47 12.75
CA GLU A 39 5.92 5.80 12.14
C GLU A 39 6.29 5.79 10.65
N VAL A 40 7.25 4.96 10.23
CA VAL A 40 7.74 4.89 8.85
C VAL A 40 6.65 4.30 7.96
N PHE A 41 6.07 3.18 8.36
CA PHE A 41 4.96 2.53 7.68
C PHE A 41 3.75 3.46 7.58
N GLU A 42 3.34 4.07 8.70
CA GLU A 42 2.20 4.99 8.74
C GLU A 42 2.38 6.19 7.81
N ASN A 43 3.58 6.76 7.76
CA ASN A 43 3.89 7.88 6.87
C ASN A 43 3.93 7.45 5.40
N SER A 44 4.47 6.26 5.09
CA SER A 44 4.51 5.70 3.73
C SER A 44 3.10 5.50 3.18
N VAL A 45 2.22 4.87 3.97
CA VAL A 45 0.83 4.58 3.61
C VAL A 45 0.01 5.87 3.43
N LYS A 46 0.12 6.82 4.37
CA LYS A 46 -0.55 8.12 4.24
C LYS A 46 -0.10 8.86 2.99
N SER A 47 1.20 8.84 2.71
CA SER A 47 1.78 9.51 1.54
C SER A 47 1.29 8.92 0.23
N VAL A 48 1.24 7.59 0.09
CA VAL A 48 0.78 6.96 -1.15
C VAL A 48 -0.71 7.23 -1.37
N VAL A 49 -1.55 7.14 -0.34
CA VAL A 49 -2.98 7.43 -0.46
C VAL A 49 -3.22 8.88 -0.91
N ALA A 50 -2.45 9.83 -0.38
CA ALA A 50 -2.53 11.24 -0.77
C ALA A 50 -2.05 11.48 -2.20
N VAL A 51 -0.91 10.91 -2.59
CA VAL A 51 -0.36 11.03 -3.95
C VAL A 51 -1.31 10.45 -4.99
N LEU A 52 -1.90 9.28 -4.74
CA LEU A 52 -2.83 8.63 -5.66
C LEU A 52 -4.16 9.40 -5.77
N GLU A 53 -4.60 10.07 -4.71
CA GLU A 53 -5.75 10.97 -4.77
C GLU A 53 -5.48 12.18 -5.67
N ILE A 54 -4.33 12.84 -5.50
CA ILE A 54 -3.92 14.00 -6.31
C ILE A 54 -3.81 13.60 -7.80
N ALA A 55 -3.18 12.46 -8.08
CA ALA A 55 -3.03 11.90 -9.43
C ALA A 55 -4.35 11.35 -10.01
N LYS A 56 -5.44 11.31 -9.22
CA LYS A 56 -6.75 10.75 -9.60
C LYS A 56 -6.71 9.26 -9.98
N PHE A 57 -5.76 8.50 -9.44
CA PHE A 57 -5.60 7.06 -9.68
C PHE A 57 -6.52 6.24 -8.78
N LYS A 58 -7.83 6.34 -9.03
CA LYS A 58 -8.88 5.78 -8.18
C LYS A 58 -8.69 4.29 -7.90
N THR A 59 -8.39 3.48 -8.92
CA THR A 59 -8.19 2.03 -8.74
C THR A 59 -6.98 1.74 -7.86
N ALA A 60 -5.82 2.36 -8.13
CA ALA A 60 -4.63 2.17 -7.30
C ALA A 60 -4.89 2.56 -5.83
N LYS A 61 -5.63 3.66 -5.61
CA LYS A 61 -6.02 4.11 -4.27
C LYS A 61 -6.93 3.11 -3.56
N THR A 62 -7.86 2.50 -4.27
CA THR A 62 -8.70 1.43 -3.72
C THR A 62 -7.84 0.24 -3.32
N GLU A 63 -6.97 -0.23 -4.22
CA GLU A 63 -6.10 -1.38 -3.96
C GLU A 63 -5.22 -1.19 -2.71
N ILE A 64 -4.57 -0.03 -2.53
CA ILE A 64 -3.77 0.18 -1.32
C ILE A 64 -4.62 0.22 -0.04
N ARG A 65 -5.87 0.68 -0.12
CA ARG A 65 -6.79 0.66 1.05
C ARG A 65 -7.23 -0.76 1.40
N GLU A 66 -7.52 -1.60 0.41
CA GLU A 66 -7.81 -3.02 0.63
C GLU A 66 -6.62 -3.71 1.29
N ALA A 67 -5.39 -3.40 0.88
CA ALA A 67 -4.20 -3.96 1.53
C ALA A 67 -4.11 -3.63 3.04
N LEU A 68 -4.50 -2.41 3.44
CA LEU A 68 -4.54 -2.02 4.85
C LEU A 68 -5.66 -2.70 5.62
N ILE A 69 -6.83 -2.86 4.98
CA ILE A 69 -7.97 -3.59 5.53
C ILE A 69 -7.54 -5.03 5.79
N ASP A 70 -6.85 -5.65 4.84
CA ASP A 70 -6.36 -7.03 4.94
C ASP A 70 -5.37 -7.23 6.10
N LEU A 71 -4.40 -6.32 6.28
CA LEU A 71 -3.52 -6.30 7.45
C LEU A 71 -4.29 -6.10 8.77
N SER A 72 -5.42 -5.39 8.71
CA SER A 72 -6.25 -5.07 9.87
C SER A 72 -7.31 -6.13 10.20
N ARG A 73 -7.55 -7.12 9.32
CA ARG A 73 -8.55 -8.17 9.54
C ARG A 73 -8.28 -8.96 10.81
N ARG A 74 -9.35 -9.37 11.48
CA ARG A 74 -9.32 -10.15 12.73
C ARG A 74 -10.37 -11.27 12.70
N PRO A 75 -10.14 -12.39 13.44
CA PRO A 75 -9.04 -12.65 14.38
C PRO A 75 -7.68 -12.85 13.70
N LEU A 76 -7.67 -13.21 12.43
CA LEU A 76 -6.46 -13.41 11.62
C LEU A 76 -6.41 -12.37 10.49
N PRO A 77 -5.25 -11.73 10.25
CA PRO A 77 -5.06 -10.86 9.10
C PRO A 77 -5.03 -11.67 7.80
N ASP A 78 -5.41 -11.02 6.69
CA ASP A 78 -5.30 -11.60 5.35
C ASP A 78 -3.95 -11.22 4.73
N ILE A 79 -2.89 -11.93 5.14
CA ILE A 79 -1.50 -11.63 4.75
C ILE A 79 -1.33 -11.68 3.22
N THR A 80 -1.90 -12.72 2.61
CA THR A 80 -1.86 -12.91 1.15
C THR A 80 -2.62 -11.80 0.43
N GLY A 81 -3.81 -11.44 0.91
CA GLY A 81 -4.59 -10.33 0.38
C GLY A 81 -3.79 -9.02 0.40
N ALA A 82 -3.19 -8.68 1.54
CA ALA A 82 -2.39 -7.46 1.70
C ALA A 82 -1.26 -7.36 0.66
N ILE A 83 -0.52 -8.45 0.45
CA ILE A 83 0.57 -8.56 -0.52
C ILE A 83 0.05 -8.37 -1.96
N GLN A 84 -1.09 -8.98 -2.29
CA GLN A 84 -1.67 -8.90 -3.64
C GLN A 84 -2.20 -7.51 -3.95
N HIS A 85 -2.97 -6.94 -3.03
CA HIS A 85 -3.58 -5.62 -3.17
C HIS A 85 -2.51 -4.52 -3.25
N SER A 86 -1.44 -4.59 -2.46
CA SER A 86 -0.36 -3.60 -2.56
C SER A 86 0.41 -3.67 -3.89
N LEU A 87 0.62 -4.89 -4.42
CA LEU A 87 1.20 -5.07 -5.75
C LEU A 87 0.24 -4.60 -6.85
N ALA A 88 -1.06 -4.85 -6.72
CA ALA A 88 -2.07 -4.39 -7.66
C ALA A 88 -2.11 -2.86 -7.73
N CYS A 89 -1.98 -2.18 -6.58
CA CYS A 89 -1.77 -0.73 -6.52
C CYS A 89 -0.57 -0.30 -7.37
N LEU A 90 0.61 -0.89 -7.15
CA LEU A 90 1.82 -0.57 -7.92
C LEU A 90 1.65 -0.88 -9.43
N GLU A 91 1.02 -1.99 -9.77
CA GLU A 91 0.73 -2.37 -11.16
C GLU A 91 -0.19 -1.33 -11.82
N CYS A 92 -1.25 -0.89 -11.16
CA CYS A 92 -2.11 0.19 -11.64
C CYS A 92 -1.32 1.48 -11.89
N VAL A 93 -0.46 1.90 -10.96
CA VAL A 93 0.38 3.10 -11.15
C VAL A 93 1.34 2.92 -12.33
N ALA A 94 1.96 1.75 -12.48
CA ALA A 94 2.86 1.47 -13.60
C ALA A 94 2.13 1.52 -14.95
N ARG A 95 0.87 1.04 -15.02
CA ARG A 95 0.02 1.16 -16.22
C ARG A 95 -0.36 2.61 -16.54
N GLU A 96 -0.58 3.43 -15.52
CA GLU A 96 -0.77 4.87 -15.70
C GLU A 96 0.51 5.54 -16.21
N TYR A 97 1.65 5.22 -15.60
CA TYR A 97 2.94 5.80 -15.97
C TYR A 97 3.39 5.47 -17.40
N THR A 98 3.19 4.22 -17.83
CA THR A 98 3.63 3.73 -19.14
C THR A 98 2.62 3.96 -20.26
N GLY A 99 1.35 4.18 -19.93
CA GLY A 99 0.24 4.16 -20.89
C GLY A 99 -0.19 2.76 -21.34
N ASP A 100 0.50 1.69 -20.95
CA ASP A 100 0.09 0.31 -21.25
C ASP A 100 -0.92 -0.18 -20.21
N LYS A 101 -2.20 -0.19 -20.60
CA LYS A 101 -3.31 -0.52 -19.70
C LYS A 101 -3.55 -2.02 -19.48
N LYS A 102 -2.82 -2.91 -20.17
CA LYS A 102 -3.14 -4.36 -20.19
C LYS A 102 -2.06 -5.22 -19.59
N SER A 103 -0.79 -4.86 -19.78
CA SER A 103 0.33 -5.66 -19.30
C SER A 103 0.34 -5.79 -17.77
N THR A 104 0.84 -6.92 -17.29
CA THR A 104 1.19 -7.13 -15.87
C THR A 104 2.44 -6.34 -15.50
N LEU A 105 2.69 -6.11 -14.20
CA LEU A 105 3.87 -5.37 -13.74
C LEU A 105 5.18 -5.98 -14.26
N GLY A 106 5.30 -7.31 -14.22
CA GLY A 106 6.47 -8.03 -14.75
C GLY A 106 6.67 -7.83 -16.26
N GLU A 107 5.59 -7.69 -17.05
CA GLU A 107 5.67 -7.37 -18.47
C GLU A 107 5.97 -5.89 -18.72
N LEU A 108 5.39 -4.99 -17.92
CA LEU A 108 5.62 -3.54 -18.03
C LEU A 108 7.10 -3.19 -17.86
N ILE A 109 7.75 -3.76 -16.83
CA ILE A 109 9.18 -3.53 -16.58
C ILE A 109 10.04 -4.00 -17.75
N LYS A 110 9.67 -5.12 -18.40
CA LYS A 110 10.40 -5.66 -19.56
C LYS A 110 10.17 -4.84 -20.84
N LYS A 111 8.93 -4.41 -21.08
CA LYS A 111 8.53 -3.68 -22.30
C LYS A 111 8.97 -2.22 -22.30
N HIS A 112 9.08 -1.62 -21.11
CA HIS A 112 9.38 -0.20 -20.95
C HIS A 112 10.65 -0.01 -20.12
N PRO A 113 11.84 -0.30 -20.69
CA PRO A 113 13.11 -0.06 -19.99
C PRO A 113 13.23 1.43 -19.62
N GLY A 114 13.64 1.70 -18.39
CA GLY A 114 13.80 3.07 -17.87
C GLY A 114 12.60 3.63 -17.10
N VAL A 115 11.45 2.94 -17.06
CA VAL A 115 10.36 3.25 -16.10
C VAL A 115 10.88 3.23 -14.67
N ILE A 116 11.60 2.15 -14.37
CA ILE A 116 12.53 2.08 -13.25
C ILE A 116 13.91 1.85 -13.87
N PRO A 117 14.94 2.64 -13.50
CA PRO A 117 16.26 2.52 -14.11
C PRO A 117 16.92 1.20 -13.74
N THR A 118 17.65 0.59 -14.67
CA THR A 118 18.53 -0.54 -14.38
C THR A 118 19.69 -0.08 -13.48
N PRO A 119 20.09 -0.86 -12.44
CA PRO A 119 19.60 -2.19 -12.06
C PRO A 119 18.48 -2.19 -11.00
N LEU A 120 17.91 -1.03 -10.65
CA LEU A 120 16.84 -0.94 -9.65
C LEU A 120 15.56 -1.67 -10.09
N ASP A 121 15.32 -1.75 -11.39
CA ASP A 121 14.23 -2.54 -11.99
C ASP A 121 14.22 -4.01 -11.52
N GLN A 122 15.39 -4.59 -11.25
CA GLN A 122 15.51 -5.97 -10.76
C GLN A 122 14.85 -6.17 -9.40
N ALA A 123 14.89 -5.18 -8.51
CA ALA A 123 14.21 -5.25 -7.22
C ALA A 123 12.70 -5.43 -7.43
N VAL A 124 12.12 -4.67 -8.36
CA VAL A 124 10.67 -4.74 -8.65
C VAL A 124 10.30 -6.05 -9.32
N VAL A 125 11.15 -6.59 -10.20
CA VAL A 125 10.97 -7.94 -10.75
C VAL A 125 10.95 -9.00 -9.66
N LYS A 126 11.81 -8.89 -8.63
CA LYS A 126 11.84 -9.83 -7.50
C LYS A 126 10.64 -9.67 -6.56
N ILE A 127 10.20 -8.45 -6.28
CA ILE A 127 8.96 -8.18 -5.51
C ILE A 127 7.75 -8.77 -6.25
N TRP A 128 7.65 -8.55 -7.56
CA TRP A 128 6.61 -9.13 -8.40
C TRP A 128 6.65 -10.67 -8.42
N GLY A 129 7.86 -11.26 -8.44
CA GLY A 129 8.05 -12.70 -8.33
C GLY A 129 7.55 -13.24 -6.98
N PHE A 130 7.97 -12.63 -5.87
CA PHE A 130 7.53 -13.00 -4.52
C PHE A 130 6.01 -12.96 -4.39
N THR A 131 5.40 -11.82 -4.71
CA THR A 131 3.95 -11.62 -4.65
C THR A 131 3.17 -12.56 -5.56
N SER A 132 3.73 -12.96 -6.72
CA SER A 132 3.09 -13.96 -7.59
C SER A 132 3.07 -15.36 -6.94
N GLU A 133 4.11 -15.73 -6.19
CA GLU A 133 4.14 -16.96 -5.39
C GLU A 133 3.17 -16.92 -4.20
N GLN A 134 2.85 -15.73 -3.69
CA GLN A 134 1.87 -15.56 -2.62
C GLN A 134 0.43 -15.47 -3.11
N GLY A 135 0.18 -15.50 -4.42
CA GLY A 135 -1.18 -15.45 -4.97
C GLY A 135 -1.44 -16.44 -6.07
N ARG A 136 -1.03 -16.09 -7.30
CA ARG A 136 -1.32 -16.89 -8.49
C ARG A 136 -0.59 -18.23 -8.52
N HIS A 137 0.45 -18.38 -7.71
CA HIS A 137 1.31 -19.57 -7.64
C HIS A 137 1.59 -20.00 -6.18
N LEU A 138 0.54 -20.01 -5.34
CA LEU A 138 0.61 -20.46 -3.95
C LEU A 138 1.35 -21.80 -3.80
N LYS A 139 2.33 -21.83 -2.90
CA LYS A 139 3.07 -23.04 -2.53
C LYS A 139 2.67 -23.45 -1.11
N GLU A 140 2.29 -24.72 -0.96
CA GLU A 140 1.95 -25.28 0.34
C GLU A 140 3.12 -25.15 1.33
N GLY A 141 2.81 -24.76 2.57
CA GLY A 141 3.79 -24.61 3.65
C GLY A 141 4.70 -23.38 3.56
N LYS A 142 4.42 -22.43 2.65
CA LYS A 142 5.22 -21.19 2.47
C LYS A 142 4.39 -19.92 2.64
N ALA A 143 3.47 -19.92 3.60
CA ALA A 143 2.70 -18.73 3.92
C ALA A 143 3.66 -17.62 4.41
N PRO A 144 3.47 -16.38 3.93
CA PRO A 144 4.32 -15.28 4.35
C PRO A 144 4.00 -14.84 5.78
N GLU A 145 4.97 -14.23 6.43
CA GLU A 145 4.81 -13.63 7.74
C GLU A 145 4.12 -12.26 7.64
N TYR A 146 3.56 -11.80 8.75
CA TYR A 146 2.98 -10.46 8.83
C TYR A 146 4.00 -9.36 8.48
N LEU A 147 5.22 -9.48 9.01
CA LEU A 147 6.31 -8.53 8.73
C LEU A 147 6.70 -8.53 7.25
N GLU A 148 6.62 -9.67 6.56
CA GLU A 148 6.87 -9.72 5.13
C GLU A 148 5.77 -9.01 4.34
N ALA A 149 4.50 -9.17 4.74
CA ALA A 149 3.41 -8.42 4.13
C ALA A 149 3.53 -6.91 4.37
N GLU A 150 3.80 -6.50 5.61
CA GLU A 150 4.02 -5.09 5.98
C GLU A 150 5.15 -4.47 5.13
N LEU A 151 6.30 -5.16 5.03
CA LEU A 151 7.41 -4.74 4.19
C LEU A 151 7.02 -4.61 2.71
N VAL A 152 6.26 -5.58 2.18
CA VAL A 152 5.81 -5.53 0.78
C VAL A 152 4.85 -4.36 0.56
N VAL A 153 3.90 -4.11 1.46
CA VAL A 153 3.01 -2.95 1.39
C VAL A 153 3.80 -1.65 1.40
N GLU A 154 4.80 -1.53 2.26
CA GLU A 154 5.63 -0.33 2.37
C GLU A 154 6.46 -0.08 1.11
N VAL A 155 7.19 -1.08 0.63
CA VAL A 155 8.09 -0.94 -0.52
C VAL A 155 7.29 -0.72 -1.81
N THR A 156 6.17 -1.40 -1.99
CA THR A 156 5.29 -1.16 -3.16
C THR A 156 4.68 0.23 -3.13
N SER A 157 4.32 0.75 -1.95
CA SER A 157 3.86 2.13 -1.76
C SER A 157 4.94 3.15 -2.13
N ALA A 158 6.18 2.95 -1.69
CA ALA A 158 7.30 3.82 -2.03
C ALA A 158 7.56 3.88 -3.55
N ILE A 159 7.53 2.73 -4.23
CA ILE A 159 7.72 2.66 -5.68
C ILE A 159 6.55 3.32 -6.42
N ALA A 160 5.31 3.09 -5.95
CA ALA A 160 4.11 3.71 -6.50
C ALA A 160 4.18 5.24 -6.41
N ILE A 161 4.58 5.79 -5.25
CA ILE A 161 4.80 7.23 -5.07
C ILE A 161 5.85 7.75 -6.06
N TYR A 162 6.98 7.05 -6.20
CA TYR A 162 8.05 7.43 -7.12
C TYR A 162 7.54 7.52 -8.57
N LEU A 163 6.79 6.51 -9.05
CA LEU A 163 6.24 6.50 -10.41
C LEU A 163 5.16 7.59 -10.60
N ALA A 164 4.25 7.74 -9.64
CA ALA A 164 3.20 8.76 -9.70
C ALA A 164 3.79 10.18 -9.76
N ARG A 165 4.80 10.48 -8.94
CA ARG A 165 5.51 11.77 -8.96
C ARG A 165 6.23 12.02 -10.28
N LYS A 166 6.78 10.98 -10.92
CA LYS A 166 7.41 11.10 -12.23
C LYS A 166 6.40 11.34 -13.36
N LEU A 167 5.16 10.85 -13.25
CA LEU A 167 4.15 11.07 -14.29
C LEU A 167 3.71 12.54 -14.33
N ASP A 168 3.47 13.14 -13.17
CA ASP A 168 2.85 14.47 -13.09
C ASP A 168 3.84 15.63 -13.26
N GLY A 169 5.16 15.38 -13.28
CA GLY A 169 6.19 16.42 -13.46
C GLY A 169 6.16 17.60 -12.46
N ALA A 170 5.21 17.63 -11.50
CA ALA A 170 4.81 18.85 -10.79
C ALA A 170 4.09 18.61 -9.44
N ILE A 171 4.34 17.49 -8.74
CA ILE A 171 4.02 17.44 -7.30
C ILE A 171 5.22 18.04 -6.57
N PRO A 172 5.07 19.14 -5.81
CA PRO A 172 6.19 19.70 -5.05
C PRO A 172 6.76 18.60 -4.16
N ILE A 173 8.10 18.49 -4.16
CA ILE A 173 8.80 17.79 -3.10
C ILE A 173 8.42 18.54 -1.82
N ILE A 174 7.59 17.91 -0.98
CA ILE A 174 7.34 18.38 0.38
C ILE A 174 8.62 18.20 1.18
#